data_AF-A0A9E5MAK5-F1
#
_entry.id   AF-A0A9E5MAK5-F1
#
_cell.length_a   1.000
_cell.length_b   1.000
_cell.length_c   1.000
_cell.angle_alpha   90.00
_cell.angle_beta   90.00
_cell.angle_gamma   90.00
#
_symmetry.space_group_name_H-M   'P 1'
#
loop_
_entity.id
_entity.type
_entity.pdbx_description
1 polymer ?
#
loop_
_entity_poly.entity_id
_entity_poly.type
_entity_poly.pdbx_seq_one_letter_code
_entity_poly.pdbx_strand_id
1 'polypeptide(L)'
;MNERLSILTVHAHPDDEASKGAPTLAKYSREGIHTVLVCCTGGEEGDLNNPALKEPGQPFHGVEGDDAKRLLAELRPKELAASAEVIGFSHVEMLGYRDSGMPESPANSHPECFHRADIDESTGRLVRVIREHRPQVIITYGDDQRGYPHPDHLKVHDISVLAFDRAGDDEWYPEHGPAWQPLKLYYSVWSRSRLTAVHEALLRLRGSSPYDEKWFERPNLDHRITTRLNIGDFLWARSGALRAHKTQVDESEPFWFGLSDEELAEVYPYEDWVLARSLVPVMHRDGQLEDDMFAGIRSAARR
;
A
#
# COMPACT_ATOMS: atom_id res chain seq x y z
N MET A 1 19.06 -24.57 -4.52
CA MET A 1 17.64 -24.69 -4.11
C MET A 1 16.96 -23.46 -4.69
N ASN A 2 15.95 -23.62 -5.54
CA ASN A 2 15.21 -22.46 -6.04
C ASN A 2 14.50 -21.81 -4.86
N GLU A 3 15.02 -20.68 -4.39
CA GLU A 3 14.35 -19.88 -3.37
C GLU A 3 13.01 -19.40 -3.93
N ARG A 4 11.97 -19.56 -3.13
CA ARG A 4 10.62 -19.10 -3.44
C ARG A 4 10.64 -17.57 -3.61
N LEU A 5 10.06 -17.09 -4.71
CA LEU A 5 9.89 -15.64 -4.91
C LEU A 5 8.94 -15.09 -3.84
N SER A 6 9.32 -13.93 -3.30
CA SER A 6 8.63 -13.28 -2.20
C SER A 6 8.65 -11.76 -2.40
N ILE A 7 7.50 -11.13 -2.16
CA ILE A 7 7.31 -9.69 -2.19
C ILE A 7 6.67 -9.24 -0.88
N LEU A 8 7.18 -8.15 -0.32
CA LEU A 8 6.69 -7.54 0.91
C LEU A 8 6.24 -6.11 0.61
N THR A 9 5.03 -5.74 1.03
CA THR A 9 4.52 -4.36 0.95
C THR A 9 4.32 -3.80 2.35
N VAL A 10 4.75 -2.57 2.59
CA VAL A 10 4.67 -1.90 3.90
C VAL A 10 3.69 -0.74 3.82
N HIS A 11 2.69 -0.77 4.69
CA HIS A 11 1.64 0.24 4.79
C HIS A 11 1.43 0.68 6.23
N ALA A 12 0.90 1.89 6.41
CA ALA A 12 0.70 2.49 7.71
C ALA A 12 -0.58 1.99 8.38
N HIS A 13 -1.70 1.98 7.65
CA HIS A 13 -3.03 1.74 8.20
C HIS A 13 -3.80 0.65 7.43
N PRO A 14 -4.78 -0.01 8.07
CA PRO A 14 -5.73 -0.86 7.37
C PRO A 14 -6.58 -0.04 6.40
N ASP A 15 -6.46 -0.33 5.09
CA ASP A 15 -7.09 0.30 3.89
C ASP A 15 -6.07 0.79 2.87
N ASP A 16 -4.85 1.10 3.31
CA ASP A 16 -3.78 1.58 2.44
C ASP A 16 -3.42 0.53 1.39
N GLU A 17 -3.42 -0.76 1.76
CA GLU A 17 -3.10 -1.87 0.88
C GLU A 17 -4.14 -2.06 -0.22
N ALA A 18 -5.40 -1.68 0.04
CA ALA A 18 -6.51 -1.79 -0.91
C ALA A 18 -6.38 -0.76 -2.05
N SER A 19 -5.76 0.39 -1.78
CA SER A 19 -5.66 1.52 -2.72
C SER A 19 -4.28 1.69 -3.36
N LYS A 20 -3.23 1.05 -2.81
CA LYS A 20 -1.83 1.25 -3.19
C LYS A 20 -1.14 -0.06 -3.56
N GLY A 21 -1.64 -0.74 -4.60
CA GLY A 21 -1.00 -1.91 -5.18
C GLY A 21 -1.81 -3.21 -5.15
N ALA A 22 -3.04 -3.21 -4.64
CA ALA A 22 -3.87 -4.42 -4.55
C ALA A 22 -3.90 -5.26 -5.85
N PRO A 23 -4.11 -4.71 -7.06
CA PRO A 23 -4.03 -5.46 -8.31
C PRO A 23 -2.65 -6.06 -8.59
N THR A 24 -1.56 -5.32 -8.35
CA THR A 24 -0.18 -5.83 -8.47
C THR A 24 0.06 -7.02 -7.54
N LEU A 25 -0.34 -6.90 -6.26
CA LEU A 25 -0.15 -7.97 -5.28
C LEU A 25 -1.04 -9.19 -5.60
N ALA A 26 -2.28 -8.99 -6.06
CA ALA A 26 -3.15 -10.07 -6.49
C ALA A 26 -2.61 -10.81 -7.72
N LYS A 27 -2.04 -10.07 -8.69
CA LYS A 27 -1.34 -10.68 -9.83
C LYS A 27 -0.22 -11.60 -9.36
N TYR A 28 0.66 -11.12 -8.47
CA TYR A 28 1.76 -11.93 -7.96
C TYR A 28 1.31 -13.10 -7.10
N SER A 29 0.27 -12.93 -6.28
CA SER A 29 -0.36 -14.03 -5.54
C SER A 29 -0.86 -15.13 -6.49
N ARG A 30 -1.55 -14.75 -7.58
CA ARG A 30 -2.04 -15.69 -8.60
C ARG A 30 -0.92 -16.39 -9.37
N GLU A 31 0.25 -15.79 -9.47
CA GLU A 31 1.47 -16.42 -10.00
C GLU A 31 2.16 -17.35 -8.99
N GLY A 32 1.66 -17.47 -7.76
CA GLY A 32 2.22 -18.31 -6.69
C GLY A 32 3.40 -17.68 -5.95
N ILE A 33 3.61 -16.37 -6.08
CA ILE A 33 4.63 -15.62 -5.33
C ILE A 33 4.14 -15.43 -3.90
N HIS A 34 5.04 -15.58 -2.93
CA HIS A 34 4.72 -15.31 -1.53
C HIS A 34 4.55 -13.81 -1.30
N THR A 35 3.32 -13.39 -0.99
CA THR A 35 2.95 -11.99 -0.81
C THR A 35 2.79 -11.70 0.68
N VAL A 36 3.52 -10.71 1.20
CA VAL A 36 3.47 -10.30 2.61
C VAL A 36 2.98 -8.86 2.71
N LEU A 37 1.95 -8.66 3.52
CA LEU A 37 1.51 -7.34 3.96
C LEU A 37 2.12 -7.04 5.33
N VAL A 38 2.80 -5.90 5.46
CA VAL A 38 3.12 -5.31 6.76
C VAL A 38 2.24 -4.09 6.96
N CYS A 39 1.43 -4.10 8.01
CA CYS A 39 0.61 -2.96 8.43
C CYS A 39 1.15 -2.43 9.76
N CYS A 40 1.61 -1.18 9.79
CA CYS A 40 2.35 -0.65 10.93
C CYS A 40 1.46 -0.33 12.14
N THR A 41 0.20 0.04 11.91
CA THR A 41 -0.73 0.48 12.95
C THR A 41 -2.11 -0.14 12.81
N GLY A 42 -2.93 -0.07 13.87
CA GLY A 42 -4.33 -0.51 13.84
C GLY A 42 -5.30 0.51 13.25
N GLY A 43 -4.84 1.75 13.00
CA GLY A 43 -5.71 2.84 12.55
C GLY A 43 -6.64 3.37 13.66
N GLU A 44 -6.17 3.41 14.89
CA GLU A 44 -6.97 3.74 16.07
C GLU A 44 -7.48 5.20 16.08
N GLU A 45 -6.88 6.08 15.26
CA GLU A 45 -7.24 7.49 15.15
C GLU A 45 -8.10 7.78 13.89
N GLY A 46 -8.47 6.74 13.13
CA GLY A 46 -9.39 6.87 12.00
C GLY A 46 -10.84 7.10 12.43
N ASP A 47 -11.52 7.98 11.71
CA ASP A 47 -12.96 8.21 11.87
C ASP A 47 -13.80 7.23 11.02
N LEU A 48 -15.11 7.19 11.27
CA LEU A 48 -16.05 6.55 10.36
C LEU A 48 -16.24 7.44 9.12
N ASN A 49 -15.69 7.01 7.98
CA ASN A 49 -15.78 7.75 6.72
C ASN A 49 -16.96 7.32 5.85
N ASN A 50 -17.59 6.17 6.13
CA ASN A 50 -18.77 5.72 5.41
C ASN A 50 -20.07 6.15 6.12
N PRO A 51 -20.77 7.18 5.64
CA PRO A 51 -21.99 7.68 6.28
C PRO A 51 -23.14 6.67 6.22
N ALA A 52 -23.15 5.77 5.23
CA ALA A 52 -24.21 4.78 5.09
C ALA A 52 -24.28 3.84 6.32
N LEU A 53 -23.18 3.64 7.04
CA LEU A 53 -23.17 2.84 8.26
C LEU A 53 -23.89 3.49 9.46
N LYS A 54 -24.29 4.76 9.36
CA LYS A 54 -25.11 5.47 10.36
C LYS A 54 -26.62 5.37 10.09
N GLU A 55 -27.04 4.84 8.94
CA GLU A 55 -28.47 4.73 8.58
C GLU A 55 -29.22 3.73 9.49
N PRO A 56 -30.55 3.85 9.65
CA PRO A 56 -31.34 2.94 10.49
C PRO A 56 -31.08 1.45 10.16
N GLY A 57 -30.71 0.68 11.19
CA GLY A 57 -30.39 -0.75 11.07
C GLY A 57 -28.93 -1.06 10.73
N GLN A 58 -28.07 -0.04 10.60
CA GLN A 58 -26.63 -0.20 10.39
C GLN A 58 -25.84 -0.13 11.70
N PRO A 59 -24.60 -0.66 11.74
CA PRO A 59 -23.85 -0.84 12.99
C PRO A 59 -23.56 0.45 13.77
N PHE A 60 -23.48 1.60 13.09
CA PHE A 60 -23.18 2.89 13.72
C PHE A 60 -24.43 3.77 13.92
N HIS A 61 -25.64 3.24 13.68
CA HIS A 61 -26.86 4.01 13.88
C HIS A 61 -27.06 4.41 15.35
N GLY A 62 -27.00 5.72 15.62
CA GLY A 62 -27.12 6.26 16.98
C GLY A 62 -25.91 5.99 17.89
N VAL A 63 -24.78 5.54 17.33
CA VAL A 63 -23.54 5.28 18.04
C VAL A 63 -22.60 6.48 17.83
N GLU A 64 -22.17 7.11 18.92
CA GLU A 64 -21.37 8.35 18.86
C GLU A 64 -20.22 8.31 19.89
N GLY A 65 -19.26 9.22 19.74
CA GLY A 65 -18.15 9.40 20.69
C GLY A 65 -17.33 8.12 20.92
N ASP A 66 -17.04 7.80 22.18
CA ASP A 66 -16.17 6.67 22.55
C ASP A 66 -16.77 5.31 22.17
N ASP A 67 -18.09 5.18 22.09
CA ASP A 67 -18.73 3.95 21.63
C ASP A 67 -18.45 3.70 20.14
N ALA A 68 -18.49 4.76 19.31
CA ALA A 68 -18.16 4.66 17.90
C ALA A 68 -16.68 4.29 17.70
N LYS A 69 -15.78 4.89 18.49
CA LYS A 69 -14.35 4.55 18.47
C LYS A 69 -14.08 3.10 18.88
N ARG A 70 -14.76 2.59 19.92
CA ARG A 70 -14.66 1.17 20.31
C ARG A 70 -15.14 0.23 19.20
N LEU A 71 -16.25 0.57 18.55
CA LEU A 71 -16.79 -0.23 17.46
C LEU A 71 -15.86 -0.23 16.23
N LEU A 72 -15.27 0.92 15.88
CA LEU A 72 -14.23 1.00 14.84
C LEU A 72 -13.04 0.10 15.15
N ALA A 73 -12.51 0.16 16.38
CA ALA A 73 -11.40 -0.69 16.79
C ALA A 73 -11.71 -2.19 16.74
N GLU A 74 -12.99 -2.58 16.90
CA GLU A 74 -13.43 -3.97 16.75
C GLU A 74 -13.55 -4.40 15.27
N LEU A 75 -14.00 -3.50 14.40
CA LEU A 75 -14.29 -3.80 13.00
C LEU A 75 -13.05 -3.75 12.11
N ARG A 76 -12.19 -2.74 12.26
CA ARG A 76 -11.04 -2.54 11.36
C ARG A 76 -10.11 -3.75 11.21
N PRO A 77 -9.81 -4.54 12.26
CA PRO A 77 -9.02 -5.77 12.11
C PRO A 77 -9.72 -6.83 11.24
N LYS A 78 -11.04 -6.94 11.32
CA LYS A 78 -11.84 -7.87 10.51
C LYS A 78 -11.90 -7.40 9.05
N GLU A 79 -11.99 -6.08 8.84
CA GLU A 79 -11.93 -5.46 7.51
C GLU A 79 -10.57 -5.67 6.84
N LEU A 80 -9.47 -5.47 7.57
CA LEU A 80 -8.12 -5.79 7.09
C LEU A 80 -7.99 -7.26 6.69
N ALA A 81 -8.46 -8.18 7.53
CA ALA A 81 -8.38 -9.60 7.25
C ALA A 81 -9.15 -9.97 5.97
N ALA A 82 -10.36 -9.43 5.79
CA ALA A 82 -11.16 -9.64 4.59
C ALA A 82 -10.52 -9.03 3.34
N SER A 83 -9.96 -7.81 3.44
CA SER A 83 -9.21 -7.18 2.35
C SER A 83 -7.99 -8.02 1.95
N ALA A 84 -7.23 -8.50 2.95
CA ALA A 84 -6.05 -9.30 2.71
C ALA A 84 -6.36 -10.65 2.04
N GLU A 85 -7.48 -11.29 2.42
CA GLU A 85 -7.99 -12.49 1.77
C GLU A 85 -8.36 -12.23 0.30
N VAL A 86 -9.05 -11.12 0.01
CA VAL A 86 -9.40 -10.74 -1.36
C VAL A 86 -8.15 -10.52 -2.20
N ILE A 87 -7.18 -9.76 -1.72
CA ILE A 87 -5.93 -9.49 -2.46
C ILE A 87 -5.11 -10.79 -2.61
N GLY A 88 -5.27 -11.73 -1.69
CA GLY A 88 -4.53 -13.00 -1.69
C GLY A 88 -3.15 -12.86 -1.05
N PHE A 89 -3.03 -12.09 0.03
CA PHE A 89 -1.80 -12.07 0.83
C PHE A 89 -1.55 -13.45 1.45
N SER A 90 -0.31 -13.92 1.38
CA SER A 90 0.13 -15.15 2.02
C SER A 90 0.34 -14.98 3.52
N HIS A 91 0.64 -13.76 3.97
CA HIS A 91 0.82 -13.40 5.38
C HIS A 91 0.47 -11.92 5.60
N VAL A 92 -0.12 -11.62 6.77
CA VAL A 92 -0.34 -10.25 7.25
C VAL A 92 0.40 -10.10 8.57
N GLU A 93 1.31 -9.13 8.61
CA GLU A 93 2.09 -8.79 9.79
C GLU A 93 1.65 -7.42 10.33
N MET A 94 1.27 -7.38 11.61
CA MET A 94 1.06 -6.11 12.30
C MET A 94 2.35 -5.71 13.01
N LEU A 95 2.89 -4.51 12.73
CA LEU A 95 4.11 -4.02 13.39
C LEU A 95 3.87 -3.58 14.84
N GLY A 96 2.61 -3.32 15.19
CA GLY A 96 2.12 -3.15 16.55
C GLY A 96 2.33 -1.75 17.14
N TYR A 97 2.29 -0.71 16.31
CA TYR A 97 2.31 0.68 16.76
C TYR A 97 0.90 1.27 16.78
N ARG A 98 0.69 2.30 17.60
CA ARG A 98 -0.54 3.10 17.59
C ARG A 98 -0.52 4.07 16.41
N ASP A 99 -1.64 4.22 15.72
CA ASP A 99 -1.87 5.28 14.74
C ASP A 99 -1.54 6.66 15.33
N SER A 100 -0.81 7.47 14.56
CA SER A 100 -0.40 8.81 14.96
C SER A 100 -1.41 9.89 14.68
N GLY A 101 -2.49 9.57 13.97
CA GLY A 101 -3.44 10.53 13.45
C GLY A 101 -2.78 11.56 12.52
N MET A 102 -3.55 12.58 12.18
CA MET A 102 -3.12 13.63 11.25
C MET A 102 -2.04 14.54 11.87
N PRO A 103 -1.23 15.25 11.04
CA PRO A 103 -0.28 16.24 11.53
C PRO A 103 -0.95 17.24 12.46
N GLU A 104 -0.23 17.64 13.52
CA GLU A 104 -0.68 18.63 14.51
C GLU A 104 -1.90 18.21 15.36
N SER A 105 -2.45 17.00 15.16
CA SER A 105 -3.49 16.46 16.04
C SER A 105 -2.93 16.11 17.43
N PRO A 106 -3.78 16.08 18.49
CA PRO A 106 -3.34 15.64 19.81
C PRO A 106 -2.76 14.21 19.83
N ALA A 107 -3.30 13.31 18.99
CA ALA A 107 -2.82 11.93 18.86
C ALA A 107 -1.37 11.87 18.36
N ASN A 108 -0.95 12.83 17.53
CA ASN A 108 0.40 12.90 17.01
C ASN A 108 1.46 13.16 18.08
N SER A 109 1.04 13.65 19.26
CA SER A 109 1.89 13.82 20.45
C SER A 109 1.85 12.63 21.41
N HIS A 110 1.04 11.59 21.15
CA HIS A 110 0.90 10.44 22.03
C HIS A 110 2.21 9.63 22.12
N PRO A 111 2.74 9.30 23.30
CA PRO A 111 4.06 8.68 23.44
C PRO A 111 4.20 7.32 22.72
N GLU A 112 3.10 6.60 22.54
CA GLU A 112 3.06 5.29 21.87
C GLU A 112 2.73 5.37 20.36
N CYS A 113 2.53 6.56 19.79
CA CYS A 113 2.23 6.66 18.36
C CYS A 113 3.44 6.36 17.48
N PHE A 114 3.17 5.79 16.31
CA PHE A 114 4.22 5.31 15.40
C PHE A 114 5.18 6.42 14.94
N HIS A 115 4.67 7.63 14.71
CA HIS A 115 5.45 8.80 14.35
C HIS A 115 6.55 9.10 15.39
N ARG A 116 6.26 8.87 16.68
CA ARG A 116 7.17 9.12 17.80
C ARG A 116 8.03 7.92 18.18
N ALA A 117 7.75 6.74 17.63
CA ALA A 117 8.55 5.55 17.88
C ALA A 117 10.02 5.78 17.48
N ASP A 118 10.95 5.19 18.24
CA ASP A 118 12.37 5.28 17.89
C ASP A 118 12.61 4.67 16.51
N ILE A 119 13.34 5.39 15.66
CA ILE A 119 13.52 4.97 14.26
C ILE A 119 14.31 3.67 14.16
N ASP A 120 15.27 3.44 15.06
CA ASP A 120 16.09 2.24 15.07
C ASP A 120 15.28 1.03 15.54
N GLU A 121 14.47 1.20 16.58
CA GLU A 121 13.53 0.17 17.06
C GLU A 121 12.52 -0.23 15.97
N SER A 122 11.85 0.74 15.35
CA SER A 122 10.87 0.47 14.28
C SER A 122 11.51 -0.17 13.06
N THR A 123 12.73 0.24 12.71
CA THR A 123 13.50 -0.39 11.62
C THR A 123 13.85 -1.84 11.98
N GLY A 124 14.30 -2.11 13.21
CA GLY A 124 14.60 -3.47 13.69
C GLY A 124 13.39 -4.39 13.60
N ARG A 125 12.21 -3.91 14.01
CA ARG A 125 10.95 -4.67 13.86
C ARG A 125 10.67 -5.04 12.41
N LEU A 126 10.88 -4.13 11.46
CA LEU A 126 10.69 -4.42 10.02
C LEU A 126 11.78 -5.36 9.47
N VAL A 127 13.04 -5.22 9.91
CA VAL A 127 14.13 -6.13 9.55
C VAL A 127 13.83 -7.57 9.97
N ARG A 128 13.26 -7.79 11.16
CA ARG A 128 12.79 -9.12 11.58
C ARG A 128 11.86 -9.75 10.55
N VAL A 129 10.86 -8.99 10.09
CA VAL A 129 9.87 -9.46 9.11
C VAL A 129 10.52 -9.75 7.76
N ILE A 130 11.45 -8.90 7.33
CA ILE A 130 12.22 -9.11 6.09
C ILE A 130 13.06 -10.39 6.18
N ARG A 131 13.78 -10.63 7.28
CA ARG A 131 14.61 -11.84 7.45
C ARG A 131 13.78 -13.11 7.58
N GLU A 132 12.59 -13.02 8.15
CA GLU A 132 11.63 -14.11 8.27
C GLU A 132 11.03 -14.52 6.92
N HIS A 133 10.54 -13.55 6.13
CA HIS A 133 9.84 -13.84 4.88
C HIS A 133 10.71 -13.74 3.61
N ARG A 134 11.95 -13.29 3.76
CA ARG A 134 12.98 -13.23 2.72
C ARG A 134 12.47 -12.65 1.39
N PRO A 135 11.86 -11.45 1.37
CA PRO A 135 11.38 -10.84 0.15
C PRO A 135 12.55 -10.42 -0.75
N GLN A 136 12.49 -10.73 -2.05
CA GLN A 136 13.42 -10.13 -3.00
C GLN A 136 12.98 -8.73 -3.43
N VAL A 137 11.68 -8.42 -3.28
CA VAL A 137 11.08 -7.14 -3.65
C VAL A 137 10.37 -6.53 -2.44
N ILE A 138 10.62 -5.25 -2.18
CA ILE A 138 9.88 -4.45 -1.20
C ILE A 138 9.12 -3.33 -1.93
N ILE A 139 7.86 -3.11 -1.54
CA ILE A 139 7.04 -1.96 -1.93
C ILE A 139 6.79 -1.08 -0.70
N THR A 140 6.94 0.24 -0.85
CA THR A 140 6.65 1.22 0.20
C THR A 140 6.17 2.56 -0.40
N TYR A 141 5.98 3.58 0.44
CA TYR A 141 5.62 4.93 -0.01
C TYR A 141 6.82 5.65 -0.65
N GLY A 142 6.52 6.59 -1.55
CA GLY A 142 7.53 7.45 -2.16
C GLY A 142 8.18 8.43 -1.18
N ASP A 143 9.33 8.96 -1.59
CA ASP A 143 10.03 10.07 -0.94
C ASP A 143 9.35 11.44 -1.17
N ASP A 144 8.41 11.51 -2.12
CA ASP A 144 7.59 12.68 -2.38
C ASP A 144 6.14 12.46 -1.91
N GLN A 145 5.87 12.89 -0.69
CA GLN A 145 4.56 12.73 -0.04
C GLN A 145 3.83 14.07 0.16
N ARG A 146 4.21 15.12 -0.59
CA ARG A 146 3.62 16.47 -0.43
C ARG A 146 2.09 16.50 -0.62
N GLY A 147 1.55 15.58 -1.43
CA GLY A 147 0.11 15.48 -1.70
C GLY A 147 -0.72 14.89 -0.55
N TYR A 148 -0.10 14.15 0.37
CA TYR A 148 -0.75 13.56 1.53
C TYR A 148 0.30 13.26 2.62
N PRO A 149 0.74 14.27 3.40
CA PRO A 149 1.86 14.14 4.33
C PRO A 149 1.42 13.52 5.66
N HIS A 150 0.79 12.33 5.63
CA HIS A 150 0.40 11.63 6.84
C HIS A 150 1.66 11.21 7.62
N PRO A 151 1.77 11.50 8.94
CA PRO A 151 2.97 11.23 9.73
C PRO A 151 3.42 9.77 9.67
N ASP A 152 2.47 8.84 9.70
CA ASP A 152 2.77 7.41 9.59
C ASP A 152 3.23 6.99 8.18
N HIS A 153 2.76 7.62 7.11
CA HIS A 153 3.21 7.31 5.74
C HIS A 153 4.67 7.76 5.55
N LEU A 154 5.03 8.89 6.14
CA LEU A 154 6.43 9.37 6.20
C LEU A 154 7.29 8.39 7.01
N LYS A 155 6.82 7.96 8.19
CA LYS A 155 7.55 7.02 9.04
C LYS A 155 7.73 5.66 8.37
N VAL A 156 6.71 5.13 7.69
CA VAL A 156 6.80 3.90 6.90
C VAL A 156 7.88 4.01 5.83
N HIS A 157 7.92 5.12 5.08
CA HIS A 157 8.98 5.36 4.10
C HIS A 157 10.37 5.29 4.75
N ASP A 158 10.57 6.06 5.83
CA ASP A 158 11.86 6.14 6.51
C ASP A 158 12.35 4.77 7.00
N ILE A 159 11.50 4.01 7.69
CA ILE A 159 11.88 2.68 8.18
C ILE A 159 12.07 1.67 7.04
N SER A 160 11.34 1.80 5.93
CA SER A 160 11.43 0.86 4.81
C SER A 160 12.75 1.01 4.06
N VAL A 161 13.20 2.25 3.86
CA VAL A 161 14.50 2.54 3.23
C VAL A 161 15.63 2.01 4.12
N LEU A 162 15.59 2.30 5.42
CA LEU A 162 16.60 1.79 6.36
C LEU A 162 16.60 0.26 6.46
N ALA A 163 15.42 -0.35 6.54
CA ALA A 163 15.30 -1.81 6.67
C ALA A 163 15.74 -2.55 5.40
N PHE A 164 15.56 -1.95 4.20
CA PHE A 164 16.08 -2.50 2.95
C PHE A 164 17.60 -2.70 2.99
N ASP A 165 18.34 -1.73 3.52
CA ASP A 165 19.81 -1.80 3.63
C ASP A 165 20.23 -2.69 4.82
N ARG A 166 19.63 -2.49 6.00
CA ARG A 166 20.05 -3.16 7.25
C ARG A 166 19.65 -4.63 7.32
N ALA A 167 18.63 -5.07 6.60
CA ALA A 167 18.26 -6.48 6.61
C ALA A 167 19.37 -7.39 6.05
N GLY A 168 20.16 -6.89 5.11
CA GLY A 168 21.29 -7.60 4.48
C GLY A 168 22.63 -7.51 5.22
N ASP A 169 22.69 -6.79 6.34
CA ASP A 169 23.90 -6.60 7.14
C ASP A 169 23.79 -7.36 8.47
N ASP A 170 24.66 -8.35 8.69
CA ASP A 170 24.67 -9.20 9.88
C ASP A 170 25.06 -8.43 11.17
N GLU A 171 25.67 -7.24 11.07
CA GLU A 171 25.98 -6.40 12.23
C GLU A 171 24.71 -5.72 12.80
N TRP A 172 23.71 -5.48 11.96
CA TRP A 172 22.43 -4.91 12.36
C TRP A 172 21.47 -5.99 12.85
N TYR A 173 20.93 -5.81 14.05
CA TYR A 173 19.91 -6.67 14.67
C TYR A 173 20.23 -8.18 14.61
N PRO A 174 21.40 -8.66 15.09
CA PRO A 174 21.78 -10.07 15.00
C PRO A 174 20.78 -11.03 15.67
N GLU A 175 19.98 -10.53 16.63
CA GLU A 175 18.90 -11.26 17.29
C GLU A 175 17.70 -11.58 16.38
N HIS A 176 17.59 -10.93 15.21
CA HIS A 176 16.49 -11.13 14.24
C HIS A 176 16.79 -12.19 13.18
N GLY A 177 17.80 -13.04 13.42
CA GLY A 177 18.18 -14.14 12.54
C GLY A 177 19.16 -13.73 11.44
N PRO A 178 19.52 -14.66 10.54
CA PRO A 178 20.53 -14.43 9.50
C PRO A 178 20.16 -13.27 8.58
N ALA A 179 21.14 -12.50 8.13
CA ALA A 179 20.92 -11.45 7.14
C ALA A 179 20.23 -11.96 5.88
N TRP A 180 19.39 -11.10 5.33
CA TRP A 180 18.72 -11.30 4.06
C TRP A 180 18.67 -9.95 3.34
N GLN A 181 19.27 -9.88 2.16
CA GLN A 181 19.29 -8.65 1.35
C GLN A 181 18.14 -8.69 0.32
N PRO A 182 17.09 -7.84 0.48
CA PRO A 182 16.16 -7.60 -0.61
C PRO A 182 16.89 -7.01 -1.82
N LEU A 183 16.45 -7.35 -3.03
CA LEU A 183 17.15 -7.01 -4.26
C LEU A 183 16.59 -5.74 -4.92
N LYS A 184 15.31 -5.42 -4.70
CA LYS A 184 14.68 -4.23 -5.26
C LYS A 184 13.70 -3.56 -4.30
N LEU A 185 13.69 -2.23 -4.32
CA LEU A 185 12.78 -1.38 -3.56
C LEU A 185 11.97 -0.51 -4.53
N TYR A 186 10.65 -0.59 -4.46
CA TYR A 186 9.73 0.21 -5.25
C TYR A 186 8.95 1.18 -4.39
N TYR A 187 8.74 2.37 -4.93
CA TYR A 187 7.82 3.35 -4.37
C TYR A 187 6.51 3.33 -5.14
N SER A 188 5.41 3.33 -4.38
CA SER A 188 4.10 3.69 -4.90
C SER A 188 4.12 5.14 -5.39
N VAL A 189 3.42 5.41 -6.50
CA VAL A 189 3.35 6.74 -7.10
C VAL A 189 1.94 7.05 -7.55
N TRP A 190 1.56 8.32 -7.42
CA TRP A 190 0.33 8.82 -8.03
C TRP A 190 0.60 9.28 -9.46
N SER A 191 0.27 8.42 -10.43
CA SER A 191 0.44 8.67 -11.86
C SER A 191 -0.52 9.76 -12.35
N ARG A 192 0.03 10.84 -12.92
CA ARG A 192 -0.73 11.88 -13.61
C ARG A 192 -1.42 11.31 -14.83
N SER A 193 -0.75 10.43 -15.57
CA SER A 193 -1.33 9.72 -16.72
C SER A 193 -2.58 8.93 -16.32
N ARG A 194 -2.53 8.17 -15.22
CA ARG A 194 -3.70 7.44 -14.67
C ARG A 194 -4.82 8.40 -14.28
N LEU A 195 -4.50 9.44 -13.51
CA LEU A 195 -5.47 10.44 -13.04
C LEU A 195 -6.21 11.07 -14.23
N THR A 196 -5.49 11.53 -15.24
CA THR A 196 -6.06 12.16 -16.43
C THR A 196 -6.97 11.19 -17.18
N ALA A 197 -6.51 9.95 -17.44
CA ALA A 197 -7.31 8.96 -18.16
C ALA A 197 -8.63 8.63 -17.44
N VAL A 198 -8.57 8.41 -16.13
CA VAL A 198 -9.77 8.11 -15.31
C VAL A 198 -10.69 9.34 -15.23
N HIS A 199 -10.13 10.54 -15.06
CA HIS A 199 -10.91 11.79 -15.05
C HIS A 199 -11.69 11.99 -16.37
N GLU A 200 -11.01 11.87 -17.51
CA GLU A 200 -11.63 12.01 -18.83
C GLU A 200 -12.69 10.93 -19.08
N ALA A 201 -12.44 9.70 -18.66
CA ALA A 201 -13.41 8.61 -18.76
C ALA A 201 -14.66 8.87 -17.90
N LEU A 202 -14.50 9.35 -16.67
CA LEU A 202 -15.62 9.74 -15.81
C LEU A 202 -16.44 10.88 -16.41
N LEU A 203 -15.80 11.93 -16.93
CA LEU A 203 -16.51 13.00 -17.64
C LEU A 203 -17.30 12.47 -18.84
N ARG A 204 -16.70 11.60 -19.64
CA ARG A 204 -17.32 11.01 -20.84
C ARG A 204 -18.49 10.09 -20.50
N LEU A 205 -18.35 9.23 -19.50
CA LEU A 205 -19.29 8.13 -19.21
C LEU A 205 -20.32 8.49 -18.14
N ARG A 206 -20.01 9.42 -17.25
CA ARG A 206 -20.87 9.83 -16.12
C ARG A 206 -21.26 11.31 -16.15
N GLY A 207 -20.62 12.14 -16.99
CA GLY A 207 -20.88 13.58 -17.09
C GLY A 207 -20.23 14.43 -16.01
N SER A 208 -19.55 13.80 -15.04
CA SER A 208 -18.87 14.47 -13.93
C SER A 208 -17.70 13.63 -13.43
N SER A 209 -16.72 14.27 -12.79
CA SER A 209 -15.55 13.61 -12.19
C SER A 209 -15.29 14.17 -10.78
N PRO A 210 -14.88 13.33 -9.81
CA PRO A 210 -14.52 13.77 -8.47
C PRO A 210 -13.13 14.44 -8.40
N TYR A 211 -12.36 14.39 -9.49
CA TYR A 211 -11.05 15.04 -9.56
C TYR A 211 -11.20 16.49 -10.02
N ASP A 212 -11.05 17.42 -9.09
CA ASP A 212 -11.10 18.86 -9.33
C ASP A 212 -9.73 19.44 -9.76
N GLU A 213 -9.67 20.75 -10.01
CA GLU A 213 -8.44 21.45 -10.43
C GLU A 213 -7.27 21.25 -9.46
N LYS A 214 -7.52 21.12 -8.15
CA LYS A 214 -6.47 20.93 -7.14
C LYS A 214 -5.72 19.61 -7.32
N TRP A 215 -6.40 18.56 -7.80
CA TRP A 215 -5.73 17.32 -8.18
C TRP A 215 -4.76 17.56 -9.33
N PHE A 216 -5.12 18.44 -10.26
CA PHE A 216 -4.29 18.77 -11.41
C PHE A 216 -3.17 19.78 -11.10
N GLU A 217 -3.27 20.55 -10.02
CA GLU A 217 -2.21 21.43 -9.52
C GLU A 217 -1.04 20.68 -8.85
N ARG A 218 -1.25 19.42 -8.42
CA ARG A 218 -0.17 18.61 -7.84
C ARG A 218 0.99 18.44 -8.84
N PRO A 219 2.26 18.39 -8.40
CA PRO A 219 3.39 18.18 -9.31
C PRO A 219 3.22 16.90 -10.15
N ASN A 220 3.51 16.99 -11.45
CA ASN A 220 3.55 15.81 -12.31
C ASN A 220 4.87 15.04 -12.10
N LEU A 221 4.78 13.85 -11.53
CA LEU A 221 5.91 12.98 -11.22
C LEU A 221 6.09 11.83 -12.21
N ASP A 222 5.36 11.80 -13.33
CA ASP A 222 5.39 10.67 -14.26
C ASP A 222 6.77 10.42 -14.87
N HIS A 223 7.62 11.46 -14.95
CA HIS A 223 9.01 11.33 -15.39
C HIS A 223 9.87 10.44 -14.47
N ARG A 224 9.40 10.13 -13.25
CA ARG A 224 10.04 9.21 -12.31
C ARG A 224 9.58 7.77 -12.47
N ILE A 225 8.47 7.51 -13.18
CA ILE A 225 7.94 6.17 -13.37
C ILE A 225 8.96 5.34 -14.15
N THR A 226 9.36 4.21 -13.58
CA THR A 226 10.31 3.27 -14.20
C THR A 226 9.67 1.93 -14.52
N THR A 227 8.53 1.63 -13.89
CA THR A 227 7.91 0.30 -13.92
C THR A 227 6.41 0.47 -14.09
N ARG A 228 5.82 -0.26 -15.02
CA ARG A 228 4.39 -0.24 -15.37
C ARG A 228 3.90 -1.67 -15.55
N LEU A 229 3.08 -2.12 -14.62
CA LEU A 229 2.54 -3.48 -14.64
C LEU A 229 1.15 -3.48 -15.25
N ASN A 230 0.91 -4.34 -16.25
CA ASN A 230 -0.45 -4.62 -16.71
C ASN A 230 -1.18 -5.45 -15.64
N ILE A 231 -2.27 -4.90 -15.12
CA ILE A 231 -3.09 -5.41 -14.01
C ILE A 231 -4.58 -5.46 -14.35
N GLY A 232 -4.97 -5.28 -15.63
CA GLY A 232 -6.38 -5.18 -16.03
C GLY A 232 -7.24 -6.35 -15.51
N ASP A 233 -6.72 -7.57 -15.58
CA ASP A 233 -7.39 -8.80 -15.10
C ASP A 233 -7.49 -8.92 -13.57
N PHE A 234 -6.89 -7.98 -12.83
CA PHE A 234 -6.75 -8.01 -11.36
C PHE A 234 -7.38 -6.81 -10.65
N LEU A 235 -8.10 -5.94 -11.37
CA LEU A 235 -8.77 -4.77 -10.78
C LEU A 235 -9.84 -5.15 -9.74
N TRP A 236 -10.41 -6.36 -9.84
CA TRP A 236 -11.30 -6.94 -8.82
C TRP A 236 -10.66 -6.99 -7.43
N ALA A 237 -9.33 -7.10 -7.33
CA ALA A 237 -8.63 -7.11 -6.06
C ALA A 237 -8.72 -5.74 -5.37
N ARG A 238 -8.52 -4.64 -6.11
CA ARG A 238 -8.74 -3.28 -5.60
C ARG A 238 -10.18 -3.09 -5.17
N SER A 239 -11.14 -3.39 -6.05
CA SER A 239 -12.54 -3.08 -5.78
C SER A 239 -13.10 -3.95 -4.65
N GLY A 240 -12.73 -5.23 -4.56
CA GLY A 240 -13.10 -6.10 -3.46
C GLY A 240 -12.44 -5.73 -2.14
N ALA A 241 -11.15 -5.38 -2.15
CA ALA A 241 -10.42 -4.93 -0.96
C ALA A 241 -10.99 -3.62 -0.39
N LEU A 242 -11.29 -2.65 -1.26
CA LEU A 242 -11.92 -1.39 -0.86
C LEU A 242 -13.30 -1.63 -0.23
N ARG A 243 -14.11 -2.56 -0.77
CA ARG A 243 -15.41 -2.93 -0.18
C ARG A 243 -15.30 -3.68 1.16
N ALA A 244 -14.15 -4.31 1.43
CA ALA A 244 -13.91 -4.94 2.73
C ALA A 244 -13.76 -3.90 3.85
N HIS A 245 -13.19 -2.73 3.55
CA HIS A 245 -12.98 -1.61 4.47
C HIS A 245 -14.21 -0.71 4.59
N LYS A 246 -15.36 -1.28 4.97
CA LYS A 246 -16.65 -0.57 5.02
C LYS A 246 -16.66 0.64 5.92
N THR A 247 -15.89 0.65 7.01
CA THR A 247 -15.80 1.82 7.89
C THR A 247 -15.06 2.99 7.24
N GLN A 248 -14.15 2.71 6.31
CA GLN A 248 -13.29 3.72 5.67
C GLN A 248 -13.73 4.08 4.25
N VAL A 249 -14.46 3.19 3.58
CA VAL A 249 -14.84 3.31 2.18
C VAL A 249 -16.35 3.16 2.04
N ASP A 250 -16.97 4.18 1.46
CA ASP A 250 -18.35 4.14 0.99
C ASP A 250 -18.39 3.61 -0.46
N GLU A 251 -19.20 2.57 -0.68
CA GLU A 251 -19.33 1.92 -1.99
C GLU A 251 -20.00 2.81 -3.05
N SER A 252 -20.67 3.88 -2.63
CA SER A 252 -21.29 4.85 -3.52
C SER A 252 -20.33 5.95 -3.98
N GLU A 253 -19.14 6.05 -3.39
CA GLU A 253 -18.18 7.13 -3.67
C GLU A 253 -17.61 7.05 -5.09
N PRO A 254 -17.89 8.04 -5.96
CA PRO A 254 -17.41 8.03 -7.35
C PRO A 254 -15.88 8.04 -7.45
N PHE A 255 -15.17 8.55 -6.43
CA PHE A 255 -13.71 8.52 -6.36
C PHE A 255 -13.17 7.08 -6.38
N TRP A 256 -13.87 6.14 -5.75
CA TRP A 256 -13.47 4.74 -5.68
C TRP A 256 -14.14 3.89 -6.77
N PHE A 257 -15.44 4.09 -6.99
CA PHE A 257 -16.31 3.19 -7.76
C PHE A 257 -17.05 3.88 -8.91
N GLY A 258 -16.64 5.09 -9.33
CA GLY A 258 -17.28 5.80 -10.45
C GLY A 258 -17.15 5.07 -11.79
N LEU A 259 -16.09 4.28 -11.95
CA LEU A 259 -15.89 3.34 -13.07
C LEU A 259 -15.90 1.89 -12.53
N SER A 260 -16.45 0.97 -13.30
CA SER A 260 -16.34 -0.47 -13.04
C SER A 260 -14.91 -0.97 -13.26
N ASP A 261 -14.61 -2.18 -12.80
CA ASP A 261 -13.30 -2.80 -13.02
C ASP A 261 -13.02 -3.01 -14.52
N GLU A 262 -14.05 -3.33 -15.30
CA GLU A 262 -13.97 -3.47 -16.77
C GLU A 262 -13.68 -2.13 -17.44
N GLU A 263 -14.38 -1.05 -17.04
CA GLU A 263 -14.13 0.30 -17.56
C GLU A 263 -12.73 0.79 -17.17
N LEU A 264 -12.26 0.52 -15.95
CA LEU A 264 -10.89 0.83 -15.53
C LEU A 264 -9.85 0.04 -16.34
N ALA A 265 -10.11 -1.23 -16.65
CA ALA A 265 -9.22 -2.05 -17.48
C ALA A 265 -9.13 -1.50 -18.91
N GLU A 266 -10.21 -0.96 -19.47
CA GLU A 266 -10.19 -0.32 -20.78
C GLU A 266 -9.47 1.04 -20.77
N VAL A 267 -9.64 1.81 -19.71
CA VAL A 267 -9.14 3.20 -19.60
C VAL A 267 -7.67 3.24 -19.22
N TYR A 268 -7.27 2.48 -18.21
CA TYR A 268 -5.90 2.47 -17.69
C TYR A 268 -5.60 1.14 -16.97
N PRO A 269 -5.28 0.05 -17.71
CA PRO A 269 -5.05 -1.29 -17.14
C PRO A 269 -3.72 -1.44 -16.42
N TYR A 270 -3.18 -0.36 -15.85
CA TYR A 270 -1.81 -0.31 -15.35
C TYR A 270 -1.73 0.21 -13.91
N GLU A 271 -0.79 -0.37 -13.16
CA GLU A 271 -0.21 0.27 -11.99
C GLU A 271 1.23 0.70 -12.30
N ASP A 272 1.53 1.94 -11.94
CA ASP A 272 2.81 2.59 -12.15
C ASP A 272 3.62 2.62 -10.85
N TRP A 273 4.93 2.43 -10.97
CA TRP A 273 5.85 2.35 -9.84
C TRP A 273 7.18 3.03 -10.16
N VAL A 274 7.88 3.45 -9.11
CA VAL A 274 9.26 3.96 -9.19
C VAL A 274 10.21 2.97 -8.56
N LEU A 275 11.16 2.44 -9.32
CA LEU A 275 12.25 1.62 -8.83
C LEU A 275 13.28 2.52 -8.14
N ALA A 276 13.23 2.57 -6.81
CA ALA A 276 14.05 3.45 -6.00
C ALA A 276 15.48 2.91 -5.79
N ARG A 277 15.61 1.58 -5.69
CA ARG A 277 16.88 0.85 -5.54
C ARG A 277 16.80 -0.48 -6.27
N SER A 278 17.88 -0.87 -6.93
CA SER A 278 18.06 -2.20 -7.50
C SER A 278 19.49 -2.67 -7.30
N LEU A 279 19.65 -3.87 -6.73
CA LEU A 279 20.93 -4.57 -6.58
C LEU A 279 21.14 -5.62 -7.68
N VAL A 280 20.18 -5.72 -8.61
CA VAL A 280 20.29 -6.51 -9.85
C VAL A 280 20.27 -5.59 -11.07
N PRO A 281 20.89 -5.99 -12.20
CA PRO A 281 20.83 -5.21 -13.42
C PRO A 281 19.38 -5.00 -13.89
N VAL A 282 19.02 -3.75 -14.15
CA VAL A 282 17.75 -3.41 -14.79
C VAL A 282 17.92 -3.62 -16.30
N MET A 283 17.36 -4.71 -16.81
CA MET A 283 17.55 -5.16 -18.19
C MET A 283 16.56 -4.47 -19.14
N HIS A 284 16.63 -3.14 -19.26
CA HIS A 284 15.78 -2.39 -20.20
C HIS A 284 16.62 -1.49 -21.11
N ARG A 285 16.17 -1.33 -22.36
CA ARG A 285 16.73 -0.31 -23.27
C ARG A 285 16.33 1.08 -22.76
N ASP A 286 17.14 2.09 -23.06
CA ASP A 286 16.82 3.49 -22.70
C ASP A 286 15.36 3.83 -23.05
N GLY A 287 14.60 4.28 -22.05
CA GLY A 287 13.20 4.68 -22.19
C GLY A 287 12.16 3.57 -22.12
N GLN A 288 12.52 2.30 -21.90
CA GLN A 288 11.55 1.23 -21.63
C GLN A 288 11.22 1.14 -20.13
N LEU A 289 9.93 1.08 -19.82
CA LEU A 289 9.43 0.77 -18.48
C LEU A 289 9.51 -0.74 -18.22
N GLU A 290 9.86 -1.12 -17.00
CA GLU A 290 9.81 -2.49 -16.53
C GLU A 290 8.36 -2.98 -16.41
N ASP A 291 8.07 -4.21 -16.81
CA ASP A 291 6.73 -4.82 -16.80
C ASP A 291 6.60 -6.01 -15.82
N ASP A 292 7.66 -6.30 -15.07
CA ASP A 292 7.70 -7.25 -13.96
C ASP A 292 8.69 -6.77 -12.90
N MET A 293 8.23 -6.52 -11.66
CA MET A 293 9.09 -6.14 -10.54
C MET A 293 10.20 -7.17 -10.26
N PHE A 294 10.00 -8.44 -10.62
CA PHE A 294 10.99 -9.51 -10.50
C PHE A 294 11.90 -9.67 -11.74
N ALA A 295 11.86 -8.75 -12.71
CA ALA A 295 12.79 -8.75 -13.84
C ALA A 295 14.24 -8.75 -13.34
N GLY A 296 15.09 -9.60 -13.91
CA GLY A 296 16.47 -9.82 -13.44
C GLY A 296 16.59 -10.73 -12.20
N ILE A 297 15.50 -11.03 -11.48
CA ILE A 297 15.48 -11.94 -10.31
C ILE A 297 15.00 -13.34 -10.72
N ARG A 298 13.87 -13.43 -11.45
CA ARG A 298 13.30 -14.75 -11.86
C ARG A 298 14.25 -15.59 -12.71
N SER A 299 15.14 -14.94 -13.46
CA SER A 299 16.14 -15.58 -14.32
C SER A 299 17.26 -16.26 -13.52
N ALA A 300 17.56 -15.77 -12.31
CA ALA A 300 18.52 -16.35 -11.39
C ALA A 300 17.91 -17.53 -10.61
N ALA A 301 16.62 -17.44 -10.25
CA ALA A 301 15.85 -18.50 -9.60
C ALA A 301 15.43 -19.67 -10.54
N ARG A 302 15.99 -19.77 -11.75
CA ARG A 302 15.76 -20.89 -12.68
C ARG A 302 17.07 -21.62 -13.05
N ARG A 303 18.20 -21.22 -12.47
CA ARG A 303 19.52 -21.85 -12.64
C ARG A 303 19.90 -22.60 -11.37
#